data_AF-A0A9D2F4P1-F1
#
_entry.id   AF-A0A9D2F4P1-F1
#
_cell.length_a   1.000
_cell.length_b   1.000
_cell.length_c   1.000
_cell.angle_alpha   90.00
_cell.angle_beta   90.00
_cell.angle_gamma   90.00
#
_symmetry.space_group_name_H-M   'P 1'
#
loop_
_entity.id
_entity.type
_entity.pdbx_description
1 polymer ?
#
loop_
_entity_poly.entity_id
_entity_poly.type
_entity_poly.pdbx_seq_one_letter_code
_entity_poly.pdbx_strand_id
1 'polypeptide(L)'
;MDFWHDAAAQKRWLRRFMLFVALLMLPVLVLAVFARPSADDYIYAARTHAVVQQYGLDLPRLLEAAWQTNLYFFENWQGLYVSGFLLAFQPAIFGNAWYGVTLFCVLIPLFFCLYGMIRLAVRRLEPAQRRLPWALAALLMFAFVQGMPAPVEGLYWFNGAMNYQPYFALAVLNGGLVFSLCFARQNSLRHNLLLAVAGCVIGLVIGGGHQVVGALNALLLLLAAVLCARRRNFWQMPALAASVLGLIINVTAPGTRVRTNGFSQAGFVEAVVKSFVLAVMEWIRWLDVPLLCLLVLLAFPLRQLARSRVLPDRVFRYPVTGVAVTFVLMWAMIFLPSYTMGGIGAGRLINVVWMTFVLGLAATEFLFFGWLERVRAVSLAPAAAFFHGHARRLPLAAACLLLCMACIGSHTVKEGQDNHFATSLEALYELADGSAVRFAAALDAREALLYDDNRPEVEITPLAEEERPWLLFYTDVSVGPDLWGLTPYYSKDSVEVVSGEN
;
A
#
# COMPACT_ATOMS: atom_id res chain seq x y z
N MET A 1 33.62 9.85 17.75
CA MET A 1 32.66 8.84 18.23
C MET A 1 32.18 8.06 17.04
N ASP A 2 32.36 6.74 17.07
CA ASP A 2 31.85 5.86 16.02
C ASP A 2 30.34 5.66 16.22
N PHE A 3 29.54 6.39 15.45
CA PHE A 3 28.07 6.35 15.50
C PHE A 3 27.50 4.93 15.37
N TRP A 4 28.23 4.03 14.70
CA TRP A 4 27.77 2.66 14.47
C TRP A 4 28.00 1.72 15.64
N HIS A 5 28.91 2.07 16.53
CA HIS A 5 29.24 1.29 17.73
C HIS A 5 28.71 1.95 19.02
N ASP A 6 28.32 3.23 18.99
CA ASP A 6 27.64 3.90 20.10
C ASP A 6 26.11 3.69 20.06
N ALA A 7 25.65 2.69 20.83
CA ALA A 7 24.24 2.37 20.97
C ALA A 7 23.37 3.52 21.51
N ALA A 8 23.92 4.41 22.35
CA ALA A 8 23.20 5.54 22.91
C ALA A 8 23.04 6.66 21.88
N ALA A 9 24.09 6.94 21.09
CA ALA A 9 24.01 7.87 19.96
C ALA A 9 22.99 7.42 18.92
N GLN A 10 22.99 6.14 18.52
CA GLN A 10 21.99 5.60 17.59
C GLN A 10 20.57 5.75 18.13
N LYS A 11 20.36 5.49 19.43
CA LYS A 11 19.04 5.62 20.06
C LYS A 11 18.56 7.08 20.01
N ARG A 12 19.42 8.04 20.35
CA ARG A 12 19.09 9.48 20.30
C ARG A 12 18.80 9.95 18.88
N TRP A 13 19.62 9.53 17.91
CA TRP A 13 19.41 9.87 16.51
C TRP A 13 18.11 9.29 15.97
N LEU A 14 17.86 7.99 16.18
CA LEU A 14 16.64 7.33 15.73
C LEU A 14 15.41 8.02 16.30
N ARG A 15 15.40 8.36 17.60
CA ARG A 15 14.28 9.07 18.22
C ARG A 15 14.01 10.41 17.52
N ARG A 16 15.05 11.21 17.23
CA ARG A 16 14.90 12.49 16.54
C ARG A 16 14.41 12.31 15.11
N PHE A 17 14.95 11.32 14.39
CA PHE A 17 14.52 10.96 13.04
C PHE A 17 13.04 10.58 13.01
N MET A 18 12.61 9.67 13.88
CA MET A 18 11.21 9.24 13.98
C MET A 18 10.27 10.41 14.34
N LEU A 19 10.67 11.27 15.28
CA LEU A 19 9.88 12.45 15.64
C LEU A 19 9.74 13.44 14.47
N PHE A 20 10.80 13.63 13.68
CA PHE A 20 10.76 14.52 12.54
C PHE A 20 9.89 13.96 11.40
N VAL A 21 10.00 12.65 11.10
CA VAL A 21 9.08 11.98 10.15
C VAL A 21 7.63 12.08 10.62
N ALA A 22 7.37 11.86 11.91
CA ALA A 22 6.03 11.99 12.48
C ALA A 22 5.49 13.43 12.39
N LEU A 23 6.35 14.43 12.60
CA LEU A 23 5.98 15.84 12.45
C LEU A 23 5.59 16.16 11.01
N LEU A 24 6.38 15.70 10.02
CA LEU A 24 6.07 15.91 8.60
C LEU A 24 4.81 15.16 8.15
N MET A 25 4.45 14.07 8.83
CA MET A 25 3.24 13.28 8.59
C MET A 25 2.00 13.81 9.32
N LEU A 26 2.16 14.81 10.20
CA LEU A 26 1.06 15.30 11.04
C LEU A 26 -0.15 15.81 10.22
N PRO A 27 0.01 16.58 9.13
CA PRO A 27 -1.13 17.04 8.33
C PRO A 27 -1.98 15.88 7.80
N VAL A 28 -1.33 14.82 7.30
CA VAL A 28 -2.00 13.59 6.80
C VAL A 28 -2.83 12.93 7.91
N LEU A 29 -2.30 12.88 9.13
CA LEU A 29 -2.99 12.31 10.29
C LEU A 29 -4.18 13.16 10.74
N VAL A 30 -4.05 14.48 10.72
CA VAL A 30 -5.12 15.41 11.11
C VAL A 30 -6.24 15.39 10.08
N LEU A 31 -5.90 15.33 8.79
CA LEU A 31 -6.87 15.29 7.69
C LEU A 31 -7.84 14.10 7.80
N ALA A 32 -7.39 12.96 8.34
CA ALA A 32 -8.25 11.78 8.53
C ALA A 32 -9.51 12.05 9.36
N VAL A 33 -9.51 13.06 10.25
CA VAL A 33 -10.71 13.43 11.04
C VAL A 33 -11.87 13.87 10.15
N PHE A 34 -11.57 14.38 8.96
CA PHE A 34 -12.54 14.87 7.98
C PHE A 34 -12.95 13.82 6.95
N ALA A 35 -12.35 12.63 6.97
CA ALA A 35 -12.71 11.55 6.05
C ALA A 35 -14.13 11.04 6.36
N ARG A 36 -14.89 10.68 5.31
CA ARG A 36 -16.27 10.20 5.37
C ARG A 36 -16.50 9.05 4.35
N PRO A 37 -17.44 8.13 4.61
CA PRO A 37 -17.70 6.98 3.74
C PRO A 37 -18.23 7.39 2.37
N SER A 38 -17.86 6.62 1.35
CA SER A 38 -18.35 6.81 -0.02
C SER A 38 -18.49 5.49 -0.78
N ALA A 39 -19.39 5.50 -1.77
CA ALA A 39 -19.56 4.43 -2.74
C ALA A 39 -19.68 3.03 -2.11
N ASP A 40 -18.77 2.11 -2.44
CA ASP A 40 -18.79 0.71 -2.01
C ASP A 40 -18.78 0.54 -0.47
N ASP A 41 -18.40 1.57 0.31
CA ASP A 41 -18.44 1.48 1.77
C ASP A 41 -19.84 1.16 2.30
N TYR A 42 -20.90 1.68 1.66
CA TYR A 42 -22.28 1.45 2.08
C TYR A 42 -22.72 0.02 1.76
N ILE A 43 -22.55 -0.44 0.52
CA ILE A 43 -22.99 -1.80 0.11
C ILE A 43 -22.26 -2.89 0.89
N TYR A 44 -20.95 -2.76 1.09
CA TYR A 44 -20.19 -3.75 1.85
C TYR A 44 -20.54 -3.74 3.35
N ALA A 45 -20.96 -2.61 3.90
CA ALA A 45 -21.21 -2.51 5.34
C ALA A 45 -22.70 -2.50 5.72
N ALA A 46 -23.62 -2.62 4.77
CA ALA A 46 -25.06 -2.55 5.06
C ALA A 46 -25.51 -3.55 6.14
N ARG A 47 -25.05 -4.80 6.09
CA ARG A 47 -25.44 -5.82 7.09
C ARG A 47 -24.84 -5.56 8.46
N THR A 48 -23.56 -5.18 8.53
CA THR A 48 -22.87 -4.92 9.79
C THR A 48 -23.35 -3.63 10.43
N HIS A 49 -23.60 -2.59 9.64
CA HIS A 49 -24.24 -1.37 10.08
C HIS A 49 -25.63 -1.64 10.68
N ALA A 50 -26.49 -2.39 9.99
CA ALA A 50 -27.80 -2.76 10.52
C ALA A 50 -27.71 -3.50 11.86
N VAL A 51 -26.71 -4.39 12.05
CA VAL A 51 -26.46 -5.04 13.34
C VAL A 51 -26.09 -4.01 14.42
N VAL A 52 -25.21 -3.04 14.11
CA VAL A 52 -24.84 -1.98 15.07
C VAL A 52 -26.06 -1.13 15.44
N GLN A 53 -26.88 -0.74 14.47
CA GLN A 53 -28.07 0.07 14.72
C GLN A 53 -29.11 -0.67 15.58
N GLN A 54 -29.32 -1.96 15.31
CA GLN A 54 -30.37 -2.73 15.99
C GLN A 54 -29.94 -3.28 17.35
N TYR A 55 -28.68 -3.69 17.50
CA TYR A 55 -28.20 -4.44 18.66
C TYR A 55 -27.02 -3.77 19.39
N GLY A 56 -26.49 -2.66 18.88
CA GLY A 56 -25.25 -2.08 19.36
C GLY A 56 -24.04 -2.97 19.05
N LEU A 57 -23.04 -2.97 19.93
CA LEU A 57 -21.83 -3.79 19.77
C LEU A 57 -22.07 -5.26 20.15
N ASP A 58 -22.72 -6.02 19.26
CA ASP A 58 -22.90 -7.48 19.36
C ASP A 58 -21.88 -8.19 18.44
N LEU A 59 -20.75 -8.62 19.02
CA LEU A 59 -19.64 -9.19 18.25
C LEU A 59 -20.02 -10.48 17.48
N PRO A 60 -20.71 -11.48 18.07
CA PRO A 60 -21.18 -12.64 17.33
C PRO A 60 -22.01 -12.29 16.08
N ARG A 61 -23.01 -11.39 16.22
CA ARG A 61 -23.86 -10.97 15.09
C ARG A 61 -23.07 -10.19 14.05
N LEU A 62 -22.13 -9.35 14.49
CA LEU A 62 -21.26 -8.60 13.58
C LEU A 62 -20.37 -9.51 12.74
N LEU A 63 -19.76 -10.53 13.36
CA LEU A 63 -18.94 -11.51 12.65
C LEU A 63 -19.78 -12.34 11.67
N GLU A 64 -20.99 -12.72 12.05
CA GLU A 64 -21.92 -13.40 11.15
C GLU A 64 -22.32 -12.52 9.96
N ALA A 65 -22.70 -11.26 10.20
CA ALA A 65 -23.07 -10.32 9.15
C ALA A 65 -21.93 -10.05 8.15
N ALA A 66 -20.71 -9.88 8.64
CA ALA A 66 -19.53 -9.74 7.80
C ALA A 66 -19.22 -11.02 7.00
N TRP A 67 -19.40 -12.20 7.60
CA TRP A 67 -19.25 -13.48 6.90
C TRP A 67 -20.29 -13.65 5.79
N GLN A 68 -21.55 -13.35 6.06
CA GLN A 68 -22.60 -13.41 5.04
C GLN A 68 -22.35 -12.41 3.90
N THR A 69 -21.83 -11.22 4.22
CA THR A 69 -21.41 -10.25 3.20
C THR A 69 -20.29 -10.81 2.33
N ASN A 70 -19.28 -11.41 2.94
CA ASN A 70 -18.18 -12.06 2.24
C ASN A 70 -18.67 -13.14 1.27
N LEU A 71 -19.60 -14.00 1.71
CA LEU A 71 -20.22 -15.02 0.86
C LEU A 71 -21.00 -14.41 -0.31
N TYR A 72 -21.80 -13.38 -0.05
CA TYR A 72 -22.57 -12.70 -1.10
C TYR A 72 -21.66 -12.16 -2.21
N PHE A 73 -20.61 -11.41 -1.85
CA PHE A 73 -19.69 -10.85 -2.84
C PHE A 73 -18.87 -11.94 -3.54
N PHE A 74 -18.47 -13.00 -2.84
CA PHE A 74 -17.78 -14.15 -3.43
C PHE A 74 -18.60 -14.80 -4.56
N GLU A 75 -19.91 -14.88 -4.40
CA GLU A 75 -20.82 -15.46 -5.38
C GLU A 75 -21.25 -14.47 -6.48
N ASN A 76 -21.43 -13.19 -6.15
CA ASN A 76 -22.18 -12.26 -7.02
C ASN A 76 -21.33 -11.12 -7.60
N TRP A 77 -20.10 -10.90 -7.14
CA TRP A 77 -19.31 -9.74 -7.58
C TRP A 77 -17.81 -10.01 -7.76
N GLN A 78 -17.11 -10.56 -6.78
CA GLN A 78 -15.67 -10.83 -6.92
C GLN A 78 -15.28 -11.90 -5.90
N GLY A 79 -14.37 -12.80 -6.27
CA GLY A 79 -13.89 -13.93 -5.46
C GLY A 79 -13.07 -13.57 -4.21
N LEU A 80 -13.38 -12.45 -3.58
CA LEU A 80 -12.76 -11.86 -2.40
C LEU A 80 -13.13 -12.64 -1.12
N TYR A 81 -12.66 -13.88 -0.96
CA TYR A 81 -13.03 -14.72 0.19
C TYR A 81 -12.43 -14.28 1.55
N VAL A 82 -11.54 -13.28 1.57
CA VAL A 82 -11.06 -12.62 2.80
C VAL A 82 -11.41 -11.13 2.79
N SER A 83 -11.26 -10.45 1.65
CA SER A 83 -11.46 -8.99 1.59
C SER A 83 -12.91 -8.59 1.83
N GLY A 84 -13.89 -9.32 1.30
CA GLY A 84 -15.31 -9.01 1.54
C GLY A 84 -15.65 -8.95 3.03
N PHE A 85 -15.06 -9.85 3.83
CA PHE A 85 -15.21 -9.85 5.28
C PHE A 85 -14.61 -8.60 5.94
N LEU A 86 -13.40 -8.17 5.55
CA LEU A 86 -12.77 -6.97 6.12
C LEU A 86 -13.48 -5.69 5.71
N LEU A 87 -13.94 -5.63 4.46
CA LEU A 87 -14.66 -4.48 3.89
C LEU A 87 -15.99 -4.21 4.60
N ALA A 88 -16.62 -5.25 5.14
CA ALA A 88 -17.83 -5.10 5.95
C ALA A 88 -17.60 -4.38 7.30
N PHE A 89 -16.36 -4.16 7.72
CA PHE A 89 -16.01 -3.46 8.97
C PHE A 89 -15.50 -2.04 8.75
N GLN A 90 -16.00 -1.35 7.72
CA GLN A 90 -15.68 0.07 7.54
C GLN A 90 -16.05 0.86 8.81
N PRO A 91 -15.25 1.83 9.28
CA PRO A 91 -15.40 2.34 10.65
C PRO A 91 -16.66 3.18 10.89
N ALA A 92 -17.26 3.77 9.84
CA ALA A 92 -18.50 4.53 9.94
C ALA A 92 -19.74 3.68 10.26
N ILE A 93 -19.63 2.35 10.37
CA ILE A 93 -20.71 1.56 11.00
C ILE A 93 -21.01 2.02 12.45
N PHE A 94 -20.05 2.68 13.10
CA PHE A 94 -20.20 3.31 14.42
C PHE A 94 -20.47 4.82 14.37
N GLY A 95 -20.71 5.37 13.17
CA GLY A 95 -20.92 6.79 12.89
C GLY A 95 -19.77 7.42 12.10
N ASN A 96 -20.11 8.37 11.23
CA ASN A 96 -19.19 9.02 10.29
C ASN A 96 -17.91 9.60 10.90
N ALA A 97 -17.96 10.12 12.13
CA ALA A 97 -16.80 10.65 12.84
C ALA A 97 -15.68 9.61 13.06
N TRP A 98 -16.01 8.31 13.08
CA TRP A 98 -15.03 7.23 13.24
C TRP A 98 -14.35 6.82 11.94
N TYR A 99 -14.86 7.27 10.79
CA TYR A 99 -14.36 6.84 9.47
C TYR A 99 -12.86 7.11 9.28
N GLY A 100 -12.32 8.18 9.89
CA GLY A 100 -10.89 8.49 9.91
C GLY A 100 -9.98 7.39 10.46
N VAL A 101 -10.52 6.43 11.24
CA VAL A 101 -9.78 5.24 11.72
C VAL A 101 -9.23 4.41 10.55
N THR A 102 -9.82 4.52 9.35
CA THR A 102 -9.33 3.95 8.10
C THR A 102 -7.84 4.15 7.90
N LEU A 103 -7.33 5.37 8.14
CA LEU A 103 -5.93 5.68 7.96
C LEU A 103 -5.04 4.79 8.84
N PHE A 104 -5.44 4.56 10.10
CA PHE A 104 -4.68 3.69 11.00
C PHE A 104 -4.78 2.22 10.61
N CYS A 105 -5.94 1.76 10.13
CA CYS A 105 -6.13 0.41 9.58
C CYS A 105 -5.20 0.12 8.39
N VAL A 106 -4.77 1.16 7.66
CA VAL A 106 -3.81 1.07 6.56
C VAL A 106 -2.37 1.19 7.05
N LEU A 107 -2.03 2.29 7.73
CA LEU A 107 -0.64 2.63 8.04
C LEU A 107 0.00 1.66 9.03
N ILE A 108 -0.77 1.14 10.00
CA ILE A 108 -0.23 0.26 11.05
C ILE A 108 0.20 -1.10 10.46
N PRO A 109 -0.67 -1.87 9.77
CA PRO A 109 -0.25 -3.13 9.14
C PRO A 109 0.86 -2.93 8.12
N LEU A 110 0.79 -1.87 7.31
CA LEU A 110 1.81 -1.56 6.30
C LEU A 110 3.17 -1.33 6.95
N PHE A 111 3.24 -0.48 7.98
CA PHE A 111 4.47 -0.20 8.70
C PHE A 111 5.05 -1.45 9.36
N PHE A 112 4.25 -2.24 10.08
CA PHE A 112 4.77 -3.40 10.81
C PHE A 112 5.16 -4.57 9.91
N CYS A 113 4.47 -4.79 8.79
CA CYS A 113 4.88 -5.78 7.81
C CYS A 113 6.16 -5.37 7.08
N LEU A 114 6.27 -4.10 6.69
CA LEU A 114 7.48 -3.52 6.11
C LEU A 114 8.66 -3.62 7.09
N TYR A 115 8.46 -3.21 8.34
CA TYR A 115 9.43 -3.39 9.42
C TYR A 115 9.82 -4.84 9.61
N GLY A 116 8.85 -5.77 9.59
CA GLY A 116 9.08 -7.21 9.68
C GLY A 116 10.00 -7.71 8.58
N MET A 117 9.71 -7.37 7.33
CA MET A 117 10.55 -7.70 6.17
C MET A 117 11.97 -7.14 6.33
N ILE A 118 12.10 -5.84 6.61
CA ILE A 118 13.41 -5.19 6.76
C ILE A 118 14.18 -5.78 7.94
N ARG A 119 13.52 -6.05 9.06
CA ARG A 119 14.13 -6.68 10.24
C ARG A 119 14.66 -8.07 9.91
N LEU A 120 13.91 -8.86 9.16
CA LEU A 120 14.36 -10.18 8.69
C LEU A 120 15.59 -10.04 7.79
N ALA A 121 15.59 -9.10 6.85
CA ALA A 121 16.73 -8.85 5.97
C ALA A 121 17.97 -8.34 6.73
N VAL A 122 17.83 -7.26 7.49
CA VAL A 122 18.93 -6.61 8.22
C VAL A 122 19.53 -7.53 9.27
N ARG A 123 18.73 -8.28 10.05
CA ARG A 123 19.28 -9.21 11.05
C ARG A 123 20.10 -10.34 10.42
N ARG A 124 19.84 -10.66 9.16
CA ARG A 124 20.65 -11.63 8.41
C ARG A 124 21.92 -11.01 7.88
N LEU A 125 21.80 -9.83 7.27
CA LEU A 125 22.92 -9.19 6.59
C LEU A 125 23.91 -8.56 7.57
N GLU A 126 23.41 -7.91 8.62
CA GLU A 126 24.20 -7.17 9.60
C GLU A 126 23.54 -7.23 11.00
N PRO A 127 23.75 -8.33 11.76
CA PRO A 127 23.10 -8.56 13.06
C PRO A 127 23.37 -7.47 14.12
N ALA A 128 24.47 -6.73 13.99
CA ALA A 128 24.83 -5.63 14.89
C ALA A 128 23.84 -4.45 14.79
N GLN A 129 23.20 -4.25 13.63
CA GLN A 129 22.36 -3.07 13.36
C GLN A 129 20.90 -3.26 13.80
N ARG A 130 20.69 -3.38 15.12
CA ARG A 130 19.36 -3.65 15.70
C ARG A 130 18.33 -2.52 15.50
N ARG A 131 18.79 -1.29 15.27
CA ARG A 131 17.94 -0.08 15.15
C ARG A 131 17.66 0.33 13.71
N LEU A 132 18.51 -0.10 12.77
CA LEU A 132 18.38 0.23 11.36
C LEU A 132 17.02 -0.16 10.77
N PRO A 133 16.39 -1.30 11.14
CA PRO A 133 15.07 -1.64 10.61
C PRO A 133 13.99 -0.60 10.91
N TRP A 134 14.04 0.07 12.07
CA TRP A 134 13.08 1.12 12.41
C TRP A 134 13.25 2.35 11.52
N ALA A 135 14.50 2.78 11.29
CA ALA A 135 14.79 3.93 10.44
C ALA A 135 14.40 3.67 8.98
N LEU A 136 14.75 2.51 8.44
CA LEU A 136 14.42 2.13 7.06
C LEU A 136 12.91 1.97 6.87
N ALA A 137 12.21 1.35 7.82
CA ALA A 137 10.75 1.22 7.75
C ALA A 137 10.06 2.59 7.76
N ALA A 138 10.49 3.50 8.63
CA ALA A 138 9.93 4.86 8.67
C ALA A 138 10.25 5.67 7.40
N LEU A 139 11.47 5.56 6.86
CA LEU A 139 11.86 6.23 5.63
C LEU A 139 11.05 5.74 4.41
N LEU A 140 10.94 4.42 4.25
CA LEU A 140 10.20 3.83 3.14
C LEU A 140 8.69 4.06 3.28
N MET A 141 8.15 3.97 4.50
CA MET A 141 6.75 4.32 4.77
C MET A 141 6.47 5.78 4.44
N PHE A 142 7.39 6.69 4.81
CA PHE A 142 7.29 8.10 4.47
C PHE A 142 7.28 8.30 2.94
N ALA A 143 8.19 7.66 2.21
CA ALA A 143 8.21 7.70 0.75
C ALA A 143 6.92 7.15 0.12
N PHE A 144 6.39 6.03 0.64
CA PHE A 144 5.13 5.46 0.17
C PHE A 144 3.99 6.47 0.25
N VAL A 145 3.86 7.18 1.37
CA VAL A 145 2.81 8.19 1.57
C VAL A 145 3.05 9.43 0.71
N GLN A 146 4.26 10.00 0.73
CA GLN A 146 4.51 11.29 0.08
C GLN A 146 4.36 11.24 -1.44
N GLY A 147 4.76 10.13 -2.07
CA GLY A 147 4.64 9.95 -3.52
C GLY A 147 3.44 9.10 -3.96
N MET A 148 2.45 8.88 -3.08
CA MET A 148 1.30 8.02 -3.39
C MET A 148 0.49 8.60 -4.55
N PRO A 149 0.33 7.89 -5.69
CA PRO A 149 -0.35 8.44 -6.87
C PRO A 149 -1.83 8.76 -6.69
N ALA A 150 -2.55 8.00 -5.87
CA ALA A 150 -3.96 8.21 -5.56
C ALA A 150 -4.19 8.09 -4.04
N PRO A 151 -3.81 9.11 -3.24
CA PRO A 151 -3.85 9.03 -1.78
C PRO A 151 -5.24 8.75 -1.23
N VAL A 152 -6.30 9.32 -1.82
CA VAL A 152 -7.68 9.08 -1.38
C VAL A 152 -8.01 7.59 -1.37
N GLU A 153 -7.74 6.89 -2.47
CA GLU A 153 -8.02 5.44 -2.58
C GLU A 153 -7.02 4.56 -1.80
N GLY A 154 -5.88 5.13 -1.38
CA GLY A 154 -4.84 4.39 -0.68
C GLY A 154 -4.83 4.58 0.83
N LEU A 155 -5.37 5.69 1.33
CA LEU A 155 -5.24 6.13 2.72
C LEU A 155 -6.57 6.43 3.41
N TYR A 156 -7.53 7.02 2.70
CA TYR A 156 -8.72 7.61 3.31
C TYR A 156 -10.02 6.89 2.97
N TRP A 157 -10.21 6.48 1.71
CA TRP A 157 -11.36 5.68 1.30
C TRP A 157 -11.17 4.20 1.69
N PHE A 158 -11.98 3.73 2.64
CA PHE A 158 -11.81 2.44 3.31
C PHE A 158 -11.86 1.29 2.33
N ASN A 159 -12.87 1.23 1.45
CA ASN A 159 -12.98 0.10 0.52
C ASN A 159 -11.77 0.00 -0.42
N GLY A 160 -11.37 1.12 -1.03
CA GLY A 160 -10.20 1.18 -1.89
C GLY A 160 -8.91 0.79 -1.17
N ALA A 161 -8.70 1.33 0.03
CA ALA A 161 -7.47 1.11 0.75
C ALA A 161 -7.38 -0.32 1.31
N MET A 162 -8.43 -0.79 1.99
CA MET A 162 -8.42 -2.09 2.66
C MET A 162 -8.44 -3.28 1.70
N ASN A 163 -8.93 -3.09 0.47
CA ASN A 163 -8.91 -4.15 -0.54
C ASN A 163 -7.51 -4.38 -1.14
N TYR A 164 -6.53 -3.49 -0.93
CA TYR A 164 -5.19 -3.57 -1.52
C TYR A 164 -4.06 -3.48 -0.48
N GLN A 165 -4.06 -2.46 0.38
CA GLN A 165 -2.90 -2.11 1.22
C GLN A 165 -2.52 -3.18 2.25
N PRO A 166 -3.46 -3.80 3.00
CA PRO A 166 -3.12 -4.87 3.95
C PRO A 166 -2.52 -6.10 3.26
N TYR A 167 -3.02 -6.44 2.06
CA TYR A 167 -2.51 -7.57 1.30
C TYR A 167 -1.12 -7.29 0.73
N PHE A 168 -0.87 -6.05 0.29
CA PHE A 168 0.46 -5.64 -0.15
C PHE A 168 1.45 -5.68 1.01
N ALA A 169 1.06 -5.16 2.18
CA ALA A 169 1.84 -5.26 3.40
C ALA A 169 2.22 -6.71 3.71
N LEU A 170 1.25 -7.63 3.65
CA LEU A 170 1.49 -9.06 3.84
C LEU A 170 2.42 -9.65 2.76
N ALA A 171 2.31 -9.24 1.50
CA ALA A 171 3.21 -9.68 0.42
C ALA A 171 4.66 -9.23 0.69
N VAL A 172 4.86 -8.00 1.18
CA VAL A 172 6.17 -7.50 1.60
C VAL A 172 6.73 -8.34 2.75
N LEU A 173 5.92 -8.62 3.78
CA LEU A 173 6.34 -9.50 4.88
C LEU A 173 6.72 -10.90 4.37
N ASN A 174 5.92 -11.47 3.47
CA ASN A 174 6.18 -12.78 2.87
C ASN A 174 7.50 -12.80 2.09
N GLY A 175 7.82 -11.73 1.38
CA GLY A 175 9.13 -11.52 0.76
C GLY A 175 10.28 -11.61 1.77
N GLY A 176 10.11 -11.05 2.98
CA GLY A 176 11.07 -11.16 4.08
C GLY A 176 11.19 -12.57 4.67
N LEU A 177 10.07 -13.29 4.80
CA LEU A 177 10.06 -14.69 5.25
C LEU A 177 10.83 -15.57 4.25
N VAL A 178 10.54 -15.39 2.96
CA VAL A 178 11.16 -16.16 1.88
C VAL A 178 12.63 -15.80 1.72
N PHE A 179 13.02 -14.54 1.88
CA PHE A 179 14.43 -14.16 1.98
C PHE A 179 15.12 -14.94 3.11
N SER A 180 14.51 -15.02 4.29
CA SER A 180 15.07 -15.77 5.42
C SER A 180 15.16 -17.28 5.17
N LEU A 181 14.20 -17.86 4.45
CA LEU A 181 14.20 -19.26 4.04
C LEU A 181 15.23 -19.56 2.95
N CYS A 182 15.37 -18.71 1.94
CA CYS A 182 16.30 -18.90 0.84
C CYS A 182 17.78 -18.82 1.28
N PHE A 183 18.06 -18.10 2.37
CA PHE A 183 19.38 -18.00 2.99
C PHE A 183 19.48 -18.75 4.33
N ALA A 184 18.67 -19.80 4.54
CA ALA A 184 18.50 -20.55 5.80
C ALA A 184 19.68 -21.40 6.31
N ARG A 185 20.91 -21.23 5.80
CA ARG A 185 22.08 -22.07 6.18
C ARG A 185 22.40 -22.10 7.68
N GLN A 186 21.83 -21.18 8.46
CA GLN A 186 22.06 -21.03 9.90
C GLN A 186 20.78 -21.21 10.74
N ASN A 187 19.67 -21.65 10.14
CA ASN A 187 18.40 -21.79 10.84
C ASN A 187 18.21 -23.18 11.42
N SER A 188 17.56 -23.25 12.58
CA SER A 188 17.01 -24.50 13.08
C SER A 188 15.82 -24.95 12.23
N LEU A 189 15.58 -26.27 12.18
CA LEU A 189 14.44 -26.87 11.50
C LEU A 189 13.11 -26.25 11.96
N ARG A 190 12.94 -26.09 13.28
CA ARG A 190 11.74 -25.48 13.88
C ARG A 190 11.51 -24.06 13.38
N HIS A 191 12.57 -23.26 13.26
CA HIS A 191 12.45 -21.90 12.75
C HIS A 191 12.06 -21.88 11.27
N ASN A 192 12.65 -22.74 10.44
CA ASN A 192 12.26 -22.85 9.03
C ASN A 192 10.80 -23.31 8.87
N LEU A 193 10.35 -24.27 9.68
CA LEU A 193 8.97 -24.73 9.68
C LEU A 193 8.00 -23.58 10.03
N LEU A 194 8.30 -22.80 11.07
CA LEU A 194 7.48 -21.65 11.45
C LEU A 194 7.38 -20.61 10.32
N LEU A 195 8.51 -20.29 9.68
CA LEU A 195 8.53 -19.35 8.56
C LEU A 195 7.74 -19.88 7.35
N ALA A 196 7.85 -21.18 7.05
CA ALA A 196 7.11 -21.81 5.95
C ALA A 196 5.60 -21.83 6.21
N VAL A 197 5.17 -22.22 7.42
CA VAL A 197 3.76 -22.20 7.83
C VAL A 197 3.21 -20.77 7.79
N ALA A 198 3.94 -19.79 8.33
CA ALA A 198 3.55 -18.39 8.25
C ALA A 198 3.41 -17.94 6.79
N GLY A 199 4.34 -18.31 5.92
CA GLY A 199 4.27 -18.01 4.48
C GLY A 199 3.06 -18.64 3.78
N CYS A 200 2.65 -19.86 4.16
CA CYS A 200 1.43 -20.49 3.64
C CYS A 200 0.17 -19.74 4.06
N VAL A 201 0.04 -19.41 5.35
CA VAL A 201 -1.12 -18.67 5.88
C VAL A 201 -1.21 -17.30 5.21
N ILE A 202 -0.10 -16.58 5.14
CA ILE A 202 -0.03 -15.28 4.46
C ILE A 202 -0.40 -15.44 2.97
N GLY A 203 0.12 -16.45 2.29
CA GLY A 203 -0.20 -16.72 0.89
C GLY A 203 -1.69 -16.93 0.62
N LEU A 204 -2.37 -17.71 1.47
CA LEU A 204 -3.81 -17.93 1.39
C LEU A 204 -4.60 -16.66 1.70
N VAL A 205 -4.18 -15.86 2.69
CA VAL A 205 -4.84 -14.60 3.04
C VAL A 205 -4.74 -13.59 1.89
N ILE A 206 -3.56 -13.45 1.27
CA ILE A 206 -3.36 -12.57 0.11
C ILE A 206 -4.23 -13.03 -1.07
N GLY A 207 -4.34 -14.34 -1.31
CA GLY A 207 -5.21 -14.90 -2.36
C GLY A 207 -6.68 -14.53 -2.19
N GLY A 208 -7.15 -14.31 -0.96
CA GLY A 208 -8.52 -13.89 -0.67
C GLY A 208 -8.76 -12.38 -0.76
N GLY A 209 -7.71 -11.61 -1.03
CA GLY A 209 -7.76 -10.18 -1.34
C GLY A 209 -7.89 -9.90 -2.83
N HIS A 210 -7.43 -8.72 -3.26
CA HIS A 210 -7.45 -8.37 -4.67
C HIS A 210 -6.42 -9.17 -5.49
N GLN A 211 -6.83 -9.64 -6.68
CA GLN A 211 -6.07 -10.55 -7.55
C GLN A 211 -4.67 -10.04 -7.94
N VAL A 212 -4.54 -8.73 -8.14
CA VAL A 212 -3.26 -8.09 -8.50
C VAL A 212 -2.19 -8.30 -7.43
N VAL A 213 -2.57 -8.18 -6.15
CA VAL A 213 -1.64 -8.37 -5.04
C VAL A 213 -1.32 -9.85 -4.84
N GLY A 214 -2.31 -10.72 -5.05
CA GLY A 214 -2.08 -12.17 -5.11
C GLY A 214 -1.07 -12.55 -6.20
N ALA A 215 -1.23 -12.00 -7.41
CA ALA A 215 -0.31 -12.22 -8.52
C ALA A 215 1.11 -11.72 -8.20
N LEU A 216 1.23 -10.52 -7.63
CA LEU A 216 2.51 -9.98 -7.14
C LEU A 216 3.19 -10.96 -6.16
N ASN A 217 2.46 -11.43 -5.15
CA ASN A 217 3.01 -12.37 -4.16
C ASN A 217 3.41 -13.71 -4.80
N ALA A 218 2.61 -14.25 -5.72
CA ALA A 218 2.95 -15.48 -6.44
C ALA A 218 4.23 -15.31 -7.30
N LEU A 219 4.39 -14.17 -7.99
CA LEU A 219 5.58 -13.87 -8.78
C LEU A 219 6.83 -13.71 -7.90
N LEU A 220 6.71 -13.05 -6.75
CA LEU A 220 7.80 -12.94 -5.77
C LEU A 220 8.25 -14.32 -5.27
N LEU A 221 7.31 -15.21 -4.95
CA LEU A 221 7.59 -16.57 -4.51
C LEU A 221 8.16 -17.44 -5.62
N LEU A 222 7.68 -17.27 -6.85
CA LEU A 222 8.23 -17.94 -8.04
C LEU A 222 9.68 -17.52 -8.30
N LEU A 223 9.97 -16.21 -8.24
CA LEU A 223 11.33 -15.69 -8.35
C LEU A 223 12.24 -16.32 -7.29
N ALA A 224 11.78 -16.38 -6.05
CA ALA A 224 12.53 -17.03 -4.98
C ALA A 224 12.75 -18.53 -5.25
N ALA A 225 11.74 -19.24 -5.76
CA ALA A 225 11.87 -20.64 -6.14
C ALA A 225 12.95 -20.84 -7.23
N VAL A 226 12.98 -19.99 -8.26
CA VAL A 226 14.02 -20.01 -9.31
C VAL A 226 15.42 -19.78 -8.72
N LEU A 227 15.56 -18.79 -7.83
CA LEU A 227 16.83 -18.47 -7.17
C LEU A 227 17.31 -19.61 -6.25
N CYS A 228 16.37 -20.33 -5.63
CA CYS A 228 16.64 -21.39 -4.65
C CYS A 228 16.71 -22.80 -5.26
N ALA A 229 16.22 -23.00 -6.50
CA ALA A 229 16.32 -24.25 -7.25
C ALA A 229 17.78 -24.71 -7.44
N ARG A 230 18.69 -23.78 -7.81
CA ARG A 230 20.13 -24.07 -7.94
C ARG A 230 20.80 -24.50 -6.63
N ARG A 231 20.19 -24.17 -5.48
CA ARG A 231 20.67 -24.54 -4.14
C ARG A 231 19.94 -25.75 -3.56
N ARG A 232 18.99 -26.34 -4.30
CA ARG A 232 18.08 -27.41 -3.85
C ARG A 232 17.39 -27.07 -2.52
N ASN A 233 17.00 -25.79 -2.36
CA ASN A 233 16.27 -25.30 -1.19
C ASN A 233 14.82 -25.03 -1.58
N PHE A 234 13.90 -25.79 -0.99
CA PHE A 234 12.48 -25.80 -1.35
C PHE A 234 11.55 -25.44 -0.17
N TRP A 235 12.08 -24.88 0.92
CA TRP A 235 11.29 -24.52 2.11
C TRP A 235 10.16 -23.52 1.80
N GLN A 236 10.30 -22.70 0.76
CA GLN A 236 9.30 -21.72 0.30
C GLN A 236 8.22 -22.32 -0.62
N MET A 237 8.39 -23.54 -1.13
CA MET A 237 7.45 -24.14 -2.10
C MET A 237 6.02 -24.31 -1.53
N PRO A 238 5.83 -24.70 -0.26
CA PRO A 238 4.49 -24.74 0.33
C PRO A 238 3.80 -23.37 0.29
N ALA A 239 4.52 -22.29 0.56
CA ALA A 239 3.97 -20.92 0.50
C ALA A 239 3.60 -20.53 -0.94
N LEU A 240 4.40 -20.92 -1.93
CA LEU A 240 4.06 -20.73 -3.35
C LEU A 240 2.79 -21.51 -3.72
N ALA A 241 2.70 -22.78 -3.35
CA ALA A 241 1.52 -23.61 -3.62
C ALA A 241 0.26 -23.03 -2.96
N ALA A 242 0.36 -22.60 -1.71
CA ALA A 242 -0.73 -21.95 -0.97
C ALA A 242 -1.18 -20.64 -1.63
N SER A 243 -0.23 -19.82 -2.10
CA SER A 243 -0.53 -18.56 -2.79
C SER A 243 -1.21 -18.79 -4.14
N VAL A 244 -0.75 -19.78 -4.91
CA VAL A 244 -1.37 -20.19 -6.18
C VAL A 244 -2.77 -20.76 -5.94
N LEU A 245 -2.95 -21.61 -4.91
CA LEU A 245 -4.26 -22.15 -4.55
C LEU A 245 -5.25 -21.03 -4.20
N GLY A 246 -4.85 -20.08 -3.36
CA GLY A 246 -5.70 -18.94 -3.01
C GLY A 246 -6.08 -18.10 -4.23
N LEU A 247 -5.14 -17.82 -5.13
CA LEU A 247 -5.41 -17.14 -6.40
C LEU A 247 -6.39 -17.93 -7.29
N ILE A 248 -6.23 -19.25 -7.40
CA ILE A 248 -7.15 -20.09 -8.17
C ILE A 248 -8.56 -19.96 -7.60
N ILE A 249 -8.74 -20.12 -6.28
CA ILE A 249 -10.06 -19.97 -5.62
C ILE A 249 -10.69 -18.62 -5.98
N ASN A 250 -9.91 -17.54 -5.91
CA ASN A 250 -10.38 -16.18 -6.21
C ASN A 250 -10.79 -16.02 -7.68
N VAL A 251 -9.92 -16.42 -8.62
CA VAL A 251 -10.15 -16.22 -10.05
C VAL A 251 -11.26 -17.13 -10.59
N THR A 252 -11.41 -18.33 -10.03
CA THR A 252 -12.46 -19.28 -10.44
C THR A 252 -13.80 -19.06 -9.72
N ALA A 253 -13.85 -18.15 -8.74
CA ALA A 253 -15.07 -17.85 -8.00
C ALA A 253 -16.21 -17.37 -8.93
N PRO A 254 -17.47 -17.71 -8.63
CA PRO A 254 -18.62 -17.27 -9.43
C PRO A 254 -18.69 -15.75 -9.56
N GLY A 255 -18.48 -15.01 -8.46
CA GLY A 255 -18.54 -13.54 -8.48
C GLY A 255 -17.51 -12.93 -9.41
N THR A 256 -16.29 -13.47 -9.44
CA THR A 256 -15.25 -12.99 -10.38
C THR A 256 -15.71 -13.11 -11.84
N ARG A 257 -16.44 -14.17 -12.19
CA ARG A 257 -17.00 -14.30 -13.55
C ARG A 257 -18.05 -13.22 -13.82
N VAL A 258 -18.94 -12.95 -12.85
CA VAL A 258 -19.95 -11.88 -12.95
C VAL A 258 -19.28 -10.53 -13.23
N ARG A 259 -18.29 -10.14 -12.43
CA ARG A 259 -17.57 -8.88 -12.62
C ARG A 259 -16.77 -8.81 -13.90
N THR A 260 -16.12 -9.90 -14.30
CA THR A 260 -15.33 -9.91 -15.54
C THR A 260 -16.21 -9.81 -16.78
N ASN A 261 -17.44 -10.32 -16.74
CA ASN A 261 -18.43 -10.15 -17.81
C ASN A 261 -18.93 -8.70 -17.94
N GLY A 262 -18.82 -7.89 -16.89
CA GLY A 262 -19.19 -6.48 -16.89
C GLY A 262 -18.16 -5.55 -17.56
N PHE A 263 -16.96 -6.05 -17.89
CA PHE A 263 -15.89 -5.25 -18.50
C PHE A 263 -15.61 -5.66 -19.95
N SER A 264 -15.28 -4.68 -20.79
CA SER A 264 -14.73 -4.93 -22.13
C SER A 264 -13.26 -5.34 -22.01
N GLN A 265 -12.99 -6.63 -22.21
CA GLN A 265 -11.62 -7.16 -22.17
C GLN A 265 -10.83 -6.73 -23.42
N ALA A 266 -9.53 -6.49 -23.24
CA ALA A 266 -8.61 -6.26 -24.36
C ALA A 266 -8.09 -7.59 -24.91
N GLY A 267 -7.65 -7.61 -26.17
CA GLY A 267 -6.94 -8.77 -26.72
C GLY A 267 -5.65 -9.04 -25.92
N PHE A 268 -5.24 -10.29 -25.78
CA PHE A 268 -4.04 -10.65 -24.99
C PHE A 268 -2.78 -9.89 -25.43
N VAL A 269 -2.52 -9.83 -26.74
CA VAL A 269 -1.36 -9.12 -27.32
C VAL A 269 -1.47 -7.61 -27.08
N GLU A 270 -2.67 -7.06 -27.23
CA GLU A 270 -2.94 -5.65 -26.96
C GLU A 270 -2.67 -5.31 -25.49
N ALA A 271 -3.16 -6.13 -24.56
CA ALA A 271 -2.92 -5.98 -23.12
C ALA A 271 -1.42 -6.07 -22.78
N VAL A 272 -0.68 -7.00 -23.40
CA VAL A 272 0.78 -7.12 -23.25
C VAL A 272 1.48 -5.82 -23.67
N VAL A 273 1.18 -5.30 -24.86
CA VAL A 273 1.83 -4.07 -25.39
C VAL A 273 1.43 -2.85 -24.58
N LYS A 274 0.13 -2.65 -24.33
CA LYS A 274 -0.39 -1.53 -23.54
C LYS A 274 0.21 -1.49 -22.15
N SER A 275 0.17 -2.61 -21.42
CA SER A 275 0.70 -2.66 -20.06
C SER A 275 2.21 -2.45 -19.99
N PHE A 276 2.96 -2.88 -21.02
CA PHE A 276 4.40 -2.60 -21.10
C PHE A 276 4.67 -1.11 -21.27
N VAL A 277 3.96 -0.44 -22.19
CA VAL A 277 4.09 1.01 -22.42
C VAL A 277 3.68 1.79 -21.17
N LEU A 278 2.55 1.43 -20.55
CA LEU A 278 2.08 2.05 -19.31
C LEU A 278 3.10 1.87 -18.17
N ALA A 279 3.69 0.69 -18.00
CA ALA A 279 4.75 0.47 -17.03
C ALA A 279 5.97 1.37 -17.29
N VAL A 280 6.41 1.52 -18.55
CA VAL A 280 7.51 2.45 -18.91
C VAL A 280 7.15 3.90 -18.59
N MET A 281 5.93 4.32 -18.90
CA MET A 281 5.45 5.68 -18.62
C MET A 281 5.46 5.96 -17.11
N GLU A 282 5.00 5.01 -16.29
CA GLU A 282 5.03 5.12 -14.83
C GLU A 282 6.47 5.20 -14.28
N TRP A 283 7.40 4.41 -14.82
CA TRP A 283 8.81 4.52 -14.47
C TRP A 283 9.34 5.94 -14.72
N ILE A 284 9.11 6.48 -15.92
CA ILE A 284 9.55 7.83 -16.27
C ILE A 284 8.87 8.87 -15.38
N ARG A 285 7.58 8.68 -15.09
CA ARG A 285 6.79 9.56 -14.22
C ARG A 285 7.37 9.65 -12.82
N TRP A 286 7.88 8.55 -12.30
CA TRP A 286 8.36 8.49 -10.92
C TRP A 286 9.84 8.81 -10.75
N LEU A 287 10.55 9.16 -11.83
CA LEU A 287 11.92 9.67 -11.76
C LEU A 287 11.93 11.17 -11.41
N ASP A 288 11.63 11.47 -10.15
CA ASP A 288 11.48 12.83 -9.63
C ASP A 288 12.51 13.18 -8.53
N VAL A 289 12.44 14.41 -8.03
CA VAL A 289 13.33 14.92 -6.97
C VAL A 289 13.11 14.19 -5.63
N PRO A 290 11.87 13.94 -5.16
CA PRO A 290 11.63 13.12 -3.98
C PRO A 290 12.28 11.73 -4.04
N LEU A 291 12.25 11.07 -5.19
CA LEU A 291 12.90 9.78 -5.39
C LEU A 291 14.42 9.89 -5.25
N LEU A 292 15.04 10.92 -5.85
CA LEU A 292 16.48 11.16 -5.67
C LEU A 292 16.84 11.38 -4.20
N CYS A 293 16.02 12.14 -3.46
CA CYS A 293 16.19 12.33 -2.02
C CYS A 293 16.14 11.00 -1.27
N LEU A 294 15.17 10.13 -1.60
CA LEU A 294 15.05 8.80 -1.02
C LEU A 294 16.30 7.95 -1.27
N LEU A 295 16.77 7.88 -2.52
CA LEU A 295 17.98 7.11 -2.88
C LEU A 295 19.20 7.62 -2.10
N VAL A 296 19.39 8.94 -2.01
CA VAL A 296 20.49 9.52 -1.21
C VAL A 296 20.39 9.14 0.27
N LEU A 297 19.18 9.11 0.85
CA LEU A 297 18.96 8.70 2.24
C LEU A 297 19.19 7.19 2.46
N LEU A 298 18.91 6.37 1.45
CA LEU A 298 19.12 4.92 1.46
C LEU A 298 20.57 4.51 1.15
N ALA A 299 21.33 5.36 0.47
CA ALA A 299 22.66 5.04 -0.04
C ALA A 299 23.59 4.48 1.03
N PHE A 300 23.72 5.18 2.16
CA PHE A 300 24.61 4.78 3.24
C PHE A 300 24.20 3.46 3.93
N PRO A 301 22.94 3.28 4.39
CA PRO A 301 22.54 2.02 5.00
C PRO A 301 22.55 0.83 4.02
N LEU A 302 22.12 1.01 2.77
CA LEU A 302 22.11 -0.09 1.79
C LEU A 302 23.53 -0.50 1.39
N ARG A 303 24.45 0.45 1.24
CA ARG A 303 25.88 0.15 1.08
C ARG A 303 26.42 -0.69 2.24
N GLN A 304 26.11 -0.32 3.49
CA GLN A 304 26.55 -1.08 4.65
C GLN A 304 26.04 -2.53 4.60
N LEU A 305 24.77 -2.73 4.26
CA LEU A 305 24.19 -4.06 4.12
C LEU A 305 24.83 -4.85 2.97
N ALA A 306 25.18 -4.20 1.85
CA ALA A 306 25.74 -4.84 0.66
C ALA A 306 27.12 -5.48 0.92
N ARG A 307 27.86 -4.96 1.92
CA ARG A 307 29.15 -5.51 2.37
C ARG A 307 29.03 -6.84 3.12
N SER A 308 27.82 -7.26 3.49
CA SER A 308 27.58 -8.53 4.18
C SER A 308 28.12 -9.72 3.39
N ARG A 309 28.88 -10.60 4.07
CA ARG A 309 29.40 -11.85 3.48
C ARG A 309 28.36 -12.98 3.42
N VAL A 310 27.16 -12.77 3.96
CA VAL A 310 26.08 -13.77 3.92
C VAL A 310 25.60 -14.03 2.49
N LEU A 311 25.55 -12.99 1.66
CA LEU A 311 25.26 -13.12 0.24
C LEU A 311 26.54 -13.37 -0.55
N PRO A 312 26.56 -14.29 -1.52
CA PRO A 312 27.72 -14.51 -2.37
C PRO A 312 27.86 -13.40 -3.42
N ASP A 313 29.09 -13.12 -3.86
CA ASP A 313 29.40 -12.04 -4.82
C ASP A 313 28.61 -12.14 -6.14
N ARG A 314 28.25 -13.36 -6.56
CA ARG A 314 27.41 -13.60 -7.75
C ARG A 314 26.05 -12.89 -7.71
N VAL A 315 25.49 -12.61 -6.54
CA VAL A 315 24.21 -11.87 -6.41
C VAL A 315 24.38 -10.43 -6.92
N PHE A 316 25.57 -9.86 -6.77
CA PHE A 316 25.88 -8.49 -7.13
C PHE A 316 26.48 -8.36 -8.54
N ARG A 317 26.59 -9.47 -9.30
CA ARG A 317 27.25 -9.45 -10.61
C ARG A 317 26.50 -8.60 -11.64
N TYR A 318 25.17 -8.55 -11.54
CA TYR A 318 24.29 -7.87 -12.48
C TYR A 318 23.33 -6.94 -11.73
N PRO A 319 23.73 -5.69 -11.40
CA PRO A 319 22.86 -4.76 -10.68
C PRO A 319 21.57 -4.41 -11.45
N VAL A 320 21.63 -4.45 -12.79
CA VAL A 320 20.48 -4.33 -13.69
C VAL A 320 19.40 -5.37 -13.46
N THR A 321 19.70 -6.51 -12.80
CA THR A 321 18.66 -7.47 -12.41
C THR A 321 17.64 -6.86 -11.45
N GLY A 322 18.04 -5.91 -10.59
CA GLY A 322 17.09 -5.20 -9.72
C GLY A 322 16.05 -4.41 -10.51
N VAL A 323 16.53 -3.63 -11.49
CA VAL A 323 15.66 -2.87 -12.42
C VAL A 323 14.75 -3.81 -13.20
N ALA A 324 15.31 -4.86 -13.80
CA ALA A 324 14.55 -5.80 -14.62
C ALA A 324 13.46 -6.53 -13.82
N VAL A 325 13.77 -7.01 -12.61
CA VAL A 325 12.77 -7.66 -11.75
C VAL A 325 11.67 -6.69 -11.35
N THR A 326 12.04 -5.47 -10.95
CA THR A 326 11.07 -4.44 -10.55
C THR A 326 10.13 -4.10 -11.71
N PHE A 327 10.68 -3.90 -12.90
CA PHE A 327 9.90 -3.64 -14.10
C PHE A 327 8.95 -4.80 -14.43
N VAL A 328 9.41 -6.05 -14.38
CA VAL A 328 8.57 -7.23 -14.64
C VAL A 328 7.43 -7.34 -13.63
N LEU A 329 7.69 -7.09 -12.33
CA LEU A 329 6.65 -7.13 -11.30
C LEU A 329 5.58 -6.04 -11.56
N MET A 330 6.00 -4.81 -11.83
CA MET A 330 5.08 -3.72 -12.16
C MET A 330 4.29 -3.98 -13.43
N TRP A 331 4.98 -4.43 -14.48
CA TRP A 331 4.35 -4.77 -15.76
C TRP A 331 3.31 -5.87 -15.57
N ALA A 332 3.61 -6.92 -14.80
CA ALA A 332 2.63 -7.98 -14.50
C ALA A 332 1.41 -7.47 -13.72
N MET A 333 1.61 -6.52 -12.79
CA MET A 333 0.51 -5.91 -12.04
C MET A 333 -0.39 -5.05 -12.93
N ILE A 334 0.18 -4.30 -13.87
CA ILE A 334 -0.57 -3.45 -14.84
C ILE A 334 -1.18 -4.29 -15.97
N PHE A 335 -0.57 -5.43 -16.30
CA PHE A 335 -1.09 -6.35 -17.31
C PHE A 335 -2.48 -6.85 -16.97
N LEU A 336 -2.73 -7.22 -15.71
CA LEU A 336 -4.01 -7.77 -15.29
C LEU A 336 -5.20 -6.81 -15.57
N PRO A 337 -5.23 -5.54 -15.09
CA PRO A 337 -6.28 -4.60 -15.45
C PRO A 337 -6.26 -4.21 -16.93
N SER A 338 -5.10 -4.22 -17.59
CA SER A 338 -5.04 -3.97 -19.05
C SER A 338 -5.77 -5.05 -19.82
N TYR A 339 -5.70 -6.30 -19.37
CA TYR A 339 -6.37 -7.44 -19.97
C TYR A 339 -7.86 -7.47 -19.62
N THR A 340 -8.21 -7.31 -18.35
CA THR A 340 -9.60 -7.48 -17.88
C THR A 340 -10.47 -6.23 -18.02
N MET A 341 -9.87 -5.03 -18.02
CA MET A 341 -10.58 -3.74 -18.03
C MET A 341 -10.15 -2.82 -19.17
N GLY A 342 -9.17 -3.20 -19.98
CA GLY A 342 -8.70 -2.41 -21.13
C GLY A 342 -7.82 -1.19 -20.81
N GLY A 343 -7.44 -0.99 -19.54
CA GLY A 343 -6.70 0.19 -19.07
C GLY A 343 -5.68 -0.08 -17.96
N ILE A 344 -5.04 0.97 -17.43
CA ILE A 344 -3.97 0.86 -16.43
C ILE A 344 -4.45 0.32 -15.07
N GLY A 345 -5.76 0.41 -14.80
CA GLY A 345 -6.39 0.06 -13.52
C GLY A 345 -6.70 1.28 -12.67
N ALA A 346 -7.40 1.06 -11.54
CA ALA A 346 -7.79 2.11 -10.60
C ALA A 346 -6.60 2.68 -9.81
N GLY A 347 -6.73 3.89 -9.24
CA GLY A 347 -5.65 4.55 -8.52
C GLY A 347 -5.12 3.74 -7.34
N ARG A 348 -5.99 3.05 -6.58
CA ARG A 348 -5.59 2.07 -5.54
C ARG A 348 -4.64 0.98 -6.03
N LEU A 349 -4.77 0.53 -7.27
CA LEU A 349 -3.85 -0.42 -7.88
C LEU A 349 -2.51 0.23 -8.16
N ILE A 350 -2.53 1.43 -8.74
CA ILE A 350 -1.33 2.21 -9.04
C ILE A 350 -0.53 2.54 -7.77
N ASN A 351 -1.21 2.75 -6.63
CA ASN A 351 -0.55 2.87 -5.32
C ASN A 351 0.29 1.63 -4.97
N VAL A 352 -0.22 0.42 -5.24
CA VAL A 352 0.54 -0.83 -5.02
C VAL A 352 1.72 -0.93 -5.97
N VAL A 353 1.55 -0.51 -7.23
CA VAL A 353 2.62 -0.47 -8.23
C VAL A 353 3.72 0.51 -7.80
N TRP A 354 3.35 1.70 -7.31
CA TRP A 354 4.26 2.72 -6.76
C TRP A 354 5.08 2.19 -5.58
N MET A 355 4.44 1.57 -4.59
CA MET A 355 5.19 1.02 -3.45
C MET A 355 6.11 -0.14 -3.87
N THR A 356 5.68 -0.94 -4.87
CA THR A 356 6.51 -1.99 -5.46
C THR A 356 7.73 -1.40 -6.16
N PHE A 357 7.56 -0.30 -6.90
CA PHE A 357 8.63 0.47 -7.53
C PHE A 357 9.64 0.99 -6.51
N VAL A 358 9.17 1.64 -5.44
CA VAL A 358 10.03 2.18 -4.37
C VAL A 358 10.86 1.08 -3.71
N LEU A 359 10.26 -0.07 -3.37
CA LEU A 359 11.00 -1.21 -2.81
C LEU A 359 11.97 -1.83 -3.81
N GLY A 360 11.57 -1.92 -5.08
CA GLY A 360 12.39 -2.43 -6.16
C GLY A 360 13.62 -1.56 -6.45
N LEU A 361 13.48 -0.24 -6.33
CA LEU A 361 14.60 0.69 -6.43
C LEU A 361 15.53 0.60 -5.23
N ALA A 362 15.02 0.46 -4.00
CA ALA A 362 15.86 0.17 -2.84
C ALA A 362 16.65 -1.15 -3.03
N ALA A 363 16.01 -2.19 -3.56
CA ALA A 363 16.71 -3.44 -3.89
C ALA A 363 17.76 -3.26 -5.01
N THR A 364 17.46 -2.43 -6.02
CA THR A 364 18.39 -2.10 -7.11
C THR A 364 19.60 -1.35 -6.59
N GLU A 365 19.40 -0.36 -5.74
CA GLU A 365 20.48 0.41 -5.11
C GLU A 365 21.38 -0.48 -4.23
N PHE A 366 20.78 -1.39 -3.46
CA PHE A 366 21.51 -2.41 -2.71
C PHE A 366 22.40 -3.28 -3.61
N LEU A 367 21.87 -3.75 -4.74
CA LEU A 367 22.63 -4.53 -5.71
C LEU A 367 23.75 -3.70 -6.36
N PHE A 368 23.47 -2.43 -6.64
CA PHE A 368 24.43 -1.48 -7.22
C PHE A 368 25.64 -1.24 -6.31
N PHE A 369 25.42 -0.97 -5.02
CA PHE A 369 26.55 -0.81 -4.09
C PHE A 369 27.40 -2.06 -3.94
N GLY A 370 26.76 -3.23 -3.86
CA GLY A 370 27.51 -4.48 -3.82
C GLY A 370 28.26 -4.76 -5.13
N TRP A 371 27.71 -4.37 -6.29
CA TRP A 371 28.42 -4.46 -7.57
C TRP A 371 29.65 -3.57 -7.58
N LEU A 372 29.53 -2.31 -7.15
CA LEU A 372 30.65 -1.37 -7.06
C LEU A 372 31.78 -1.88 -6.15
N GLU A 373 31.47 -2.19 -4.90
CA GLU A 373 32.52 -2.52 -3.91
C GLU A 373 33.03 -3.96 -4.05
N ARG A 374 32.18 -4.93 -4.42
CA ARG A 374 32.55 -6.37 -4.38
C ARG A 374 32.91 -6.95 -5.73
N VAL A 375 32.35 -6.42 -6.82
CA VAL A 375 32.59 -6.94 -8.18
C VAL A 375 33.56 -6.03 -8.93
N ARG A 376 33.37 -4.71 -8.87
CA ARG A 376 34.24 -3.72 -9.50
C ARG A 376 35.42 -3.29 -8.62
N ALA A 377 35.45 -3.71 -7.36
CA ALA A 377 36.48 -3.33 -6.38
C ALA A 377 36.67 -1.80 -6.23
N VAL A 378 35.62 -1.02 -6.50
CA VAL A 378 35.63 0.43 -6.31
C VAL A 378 35.50 0.70 -4.82
N SER A 379 36.54 1.26 -4.21
CA SER A 379 36.51 1.59 -2.79
C SER A 379 35.69 2.85 -2.54
N LEU A 380 34.54 2.70 -1.88
CA LEU A 380 33.74 3.84 -1.39
C LEU A 380 34.15 4.25 0.04
N ALA A 381 35.28 3.75 0.55
CA ALA A 381 35.84 4.14 1.84
C ALA A 381 36.13 5.65 1.96
N PRO A 382 36.63 6.36 0.92
CA PRO A 382 36.82 7.81 0.99
C PRO A 382 35.51 8.57 1.20
N ALA A 383 34.45 8.21 0.46
CA ALA A 383 33.12 8.79 0.64
C ALA A 383 32.57 8.50 2.05
N ALA A 384 32.77 7.28 2.54
CA ALA A 384 32.38 6.91 3.90
C ALA A 384 33.12 7.75 4.96
N ALA A 385 34.43 7.96 4.78
CA ALA A 385 35.26 8.77 5.66
C ALA A 385 34.82 10.24 5.64
N PHE A 386 34.48 10.78 4.46
CA PHE A 386 33.90 12.12 4.33
C PHE A 386 32.61 12.27 5.16
N PHE A 387 31.69 11.30 5.07
CA PHE A 387 30.47 11.30 5.86
C PHE A 387 30.72 11.16 7.37
N HIS A 388 31.71 10.35 7.78
CA HIS A 388 32.10 10.24 9.19
C HIS A 388 32.67 11.56 9.72
N GLY A 389 33.50 12.26 8.93
CA GLY A 389 34.02 13.59 9.25
C GLY A 389 32.91 14.64 9.42
N HIS A 390 31.81 14.49 8.67
CA HIS A 390 30.66 15.40 8.69
C HIS A 390 29.46 14.86 9.48
N ALA A 391 29.66 13.86 10.35
CA ALA A 391 28.56 13.17 11.03
C ALA A 391 27.63 14.10 11.86
N ARG A 392 28.14 15.26 12.32
CA ARG A 392 27.34 16.28 13.02
C ARG A 392 26.33 17.00 12.11
N ARG A 393 26.60 17.10 10.80
CA ARG A 393 25.74 17.77 9.81
C ARG A 393 24.78 16.81 9.10
N LEU A 394 25.08 15.51 9.10
CA LEU A 394 24.23 14.48 8.48
C LEU A 394 22.76 14.51 8.92
N PRO A 395 22.40 14.71 10.21
CA PRO A 395 21.00 14.79 10.61
C PRO A 395 20.27 15.99 10.00
N LEU A 396 20.95 17.14 9.85
CA LEU A 396 20.38 18.31 9.21
C LEU A 396 20.18 18.08 7.72
N ALA A 397 21.18 17.51 7.03
CA ALA A 397 21.04 17.15 5.62
C ALA A 397 19.88 16.16 5.40
N ALA A 398 19.76 15.14 6.25
CA ALA A 398 18.65 14.20 6.19
C ALA A 398 17.29 14.89 6.43
N ALA A 399 17.22 15.82 7.37
CA ALA A 399 16.01 16.61 7.61
C ALA A 399 15.64 17.48 6.40
N CYS A 400 16.61 18.12 5.74
CA CYS A 400 16.38 18.88 4.52
C CYS A 400 15.86 17.99 3.37
N LEU A 401 16.41 16.78 3.20
CA LEU A 401 15.95 15.83 2.18
C LEU A 401 14.53 15.32 2.48
N LEU A 402 14.21 15.03 3.75
CA LEU A 402 12.85 14.66 4.16
C LEU A 402 11.85 15.80 3.96
N LEU A 403 12.24 17.03 4.28
CA LEU A 403 11.42 18.22 4.04
C LEU A 403 11.21 18.42 2.52
N CYS A 404 12.26 18.24 1.73
CA CYS A 404 12.17 18.27 0.27
C CYS A 404 11.14 17.25 -0.25
N MET A 405 11.17 16.02 0.24
CA MET A 405 10.16 14.99 -0.10
C MET A 405 8.75 15.35 0.40
N ALA A 406 8.61 16.07 1.51
CA ALA A 406 7.31 16.49 2.05
C ALA A 406 6.70 17.69 1.32
N CYS A 407 7.53 18.47 0.62
CA CYS A 407 7.12 19.71 -0.04
C CYS A 407 7.08 19.59 -1.56
N ILE A 408 7.90 18.74 -2.16
CA ILE A 408 7.96 18.53 -3.60
C ILE A 408 7.15 17.28 -3.94
N GLY A 409 6.11 17.42 -4.76
CA GLY A 409 5.34 16.29 -5.26
C GLY A 409 6.03 15.58 -6.42
N SER A 410 5.37 14.55 -6.94
CA SER A 410 5.74 13.89 -8.19
C SER A 410 5.44 14.82 -9.37
N HIS A 411 6.25 15.85 -9.58
CA HIS A 411 6.17 16.69 -10.76
C HIS A 411 6.80 15.94 -11.92
N THR A 412 5.98 15.60 -12.93
CA THR A 412 6.52 15.38 -14.26
C THR A 412 6.10 16.46 -15.21
N VAL A 413 7.05 16.83 -16.05
CA VAL A 413 6.94 17.79 -17.13
C VAL A 413 6.04 17.20 -18.22
N LYS A 414 4.73 17.17 -17.97
CA LYS A 414 3.71 17.10 -19.02
C LYS A 414 2.57 18.02 -18.64
N GLU A 415 2.32 18.99 -19.51
CA GLU A 415 1.17 19.89 -19.45
C GLU A 415 -0.14 19.09 -19.40
N GLY A 416 -1.01 19.41 -18.44
CA GLY A 416 -2.43 19.06 -18.50
C GLY A 416 -2.97 17.93 -17.60
N GLN A 417 -2.19 17.41 -16.64
CA GLN A 417 -2.76 16.63 -15.52
C GLN A 417 -2.32 17.24 -14.20
N ASP A 418 -3.23 17.33 -13.24
CA ASP A 418 -3.10 18.11 -12.01
C ASP A 418 -1.81 17.77 -11.25
N ASN A 419 -0.89 18.74 -11.24
CA ASN A 419 0.41 18.64 -10.59
C ASN A 419 0.24 18.83 -9.08
N HIS A 420 -0.15 17.77 -8.38
CA HIS A 420 -0.21 17.79 -6.92
C HIS A 420 1.18 17.70 -6.29
N PHE A 421 1.36 18.41 -5.19
CA PHE A 421 2.51 18.29 -4.31
C PHE A 421 2.48 16.96 -3.54
N ALA A 422 3.47 16.75 -2.67
CA ALA A 422 3.48 15.58 -1.81
C ALA A 422 2.27 15.56 -0.87
N THR A 423 1.79 14.36 -0.53
CA THR A 423 0.57 14.14 0.27
C THR A 423 0.53 14.97 1.56
N SER A 424 1.64 15.17 2.25
CA SER A 424 1.67 16.00 3.46
C SER A 424 1.42 17.48 3.20
N LEU A 425 1.93 18.03 2.10
CA LEU A 425 1.71 19.43 1.75
C LEU A 425 0.28 19.65 1.24
N GLU A 426 -0.24 18.73 0.44
CA GLU A 426 -1.64 18.77 0.00
C GLU A 426 -2.61 18.67 1.18
N ALA A 427 -2.33 17.80 2.15
CA ALA A 427 -3.12 17.72 3.39
C ALA A 427 -3.08 19.03 4.18
N LEU A 428 -1.94 19.73 4.18
CA LEU A 428 -1.85 21.04 4.82
C LEU A 428 -2.67 22.11 4.07
N TYR A 429 -2.69 22.07 2.74
CA TYR A 429 -3.49 22.98 1.93
C TYR A 429 -4.99 22.78 2.16
N GLU A 430 -5.48 21.54 2.10
CA GLU A 430 -6.91 21.25 2.33
C GLU A 430 -7.39 21.59 3.75
N LEU A 431 -6.48 21.48 4.73
CA LEU A 431 -6.75 21.92 6.10
C LEU A 431 -6.78 23.46 6.21
N ALA A 432 -5.92 24.15 5.47
CA ALA A 432 -5.77 25.60 5.54
C ALA A 432 -6.85 26.36 4.77
N ASP A 433 -7.29 25.85 3.62
CA ASP A 433 -8.33 26.45 2.78
C ASP A 433 -9.77 26.06 3.21
N GLY A 434 -9.88 25.14 4.18
CA GLY A 434 -11.13 24.68 4.76
C GLY A 434 -11.93 23.71 3.88
N SER A 435 -11.39 23.23 2.77
CA SER A 435 -12.06 22.26 1.88
C SER A 435 -12.38 20.95 2.59
N ALA A 436 -11.47 20.45 3.44
CA ALA A 436 -11.69 19.27 4.26
C ALA A 436 -12.89 19.45 5.22
N VAL A 437 -13.03 20.64 5.80
CA VAL A 437 -14.14 20.97 6.71
C VAL A 437 -15.47 21.02 5.96
N ARG A 438 -15.50 21.66 4.77
CA ARG A 438 -16.70 21.73 3.93
C ARG A 438 -17.16 20.34 3.49
N PHE A 439 -16.25 19.50 3.01
CA PHE A 439 -16.53 18.11 2.64
C PHE A 439 -17.17 17.32 3.79
N ALA A 440 -16.56 17.38 4.97
CA ALA A 440 -17.09 16.68 6.14
C ALA A 440 -18.49 17.20 6.53
N ALA A 441 -18.67 18.53 6.55
CA ALA A 441 -19.94 19.16 6.90
C ALA A 441 -21.06 18.81 5.91
N ALA A 442 -20.78 18.79 4.61
CA ALA A 442 -21.75 18.45 3.57
C ALA A 442 -22.22 17.00 3.70
N LEU A 443 -21.29 16.07 3.94
CA LEU A 443 -21.62 14.65 4.14
C LEU A 443 -22.30 14.38 5.48
N ASP A 444 -21.93 15.08 6.55
CA ASP A 444 -22.61 15.00 7.85
C ASP A 444 -24.05 15.54 7.75
N ALA A 445 -24.27 16.62 6.99
CA ALA A 445 -25.62 17.15 6.74
C ALA A 445 -26.48 16.17 5.92
N ARG A 446 -25.90 15.56 4.88
CA ARG A 446 -26.57 14.51 4.10
C ARG A 446 -26.90 13.29 4.96
N GLU A 447 -25.96 12.84 5.79
CA GLU A 447 -26.17 11.73 6.72
C GLU A 447 -27.32 12.03 7.70
N ALA A 448 -27.39 13.25 8.25
CA ALA A 448 -28.48 13.63 9.15
C ALA A 448 -29.86 13.54 8.48
N LEU A 449 -29.97 13.91 7.19
CA LEU A 449 -31.20 13.73 6.41
C LEU A 449 -31.53 12.24 6.22
N LEU A 450 -30.53 11.43 5.92
CA LEU A 450 -30.68 9.99 5.73
C LEU A 450 -31.00 9.23 7.03
N TYR A 451 -30.73 9.80 8.21
CA TYR A 451 -31.14 9.22 9.48
C TYR A 451 -32.48 9.75 10.04
N ASP A 452 -33.14 10.71 9.37
CA ASP A 452 -34.43 11.21 9.83
C ASP A 452 -35.54 10.18 9.59
N ASP A 453 -35.92 9.43 10.63
CA ASP A 453 -36.97 8.40 10.57
C ASP A 453 -38.34 8.93 10.12
N ASN A 454 -38.57 10.25 10.19
CA ASN A 454 -39.82 10.88 9.71
C ASN A 454 -39.85 11.06 8.19
N ARG A 455 -38.74 10.76 7.50
CA ARG A 455 -38.60 10.88 6.04
C ARG A 455 -38.28 9.51 5.45
N PRO A 456 -39.30 8.69 5.11
CA PRO A 456 -39.07 7.39 4.48
C PRO A 456 -38.56 7.52 3.04
N GLU A 457 -38.92 8.61 2.37
CA GLU A 457 -38.44 9.00 1.04
C GLU A 457 -37.57 10.25 1.20
N VAL A 458 -36.34 10.21 0.68
CA VAL A 458 -35.35 11.29 0.84
C VAL A 458 -34.77 11.68 -0.51
N GLU A 459 -34.77 12.98 -0.79
CA GLU A 459 -34.03 13.57 -1.89
C GLU A 459 -32.68 14.09 -1.40
N ILE A 460 -31.60 13.75 -2.12
CA ILE A 460 -30.25 14.24 -1.85
C ILE A 460 -29.62 14.83 -3.10
N THR A 461 -28.66 15.72 -2.93
CA THR A 461 -27.90 16.34 -4.02
C THR A 461 -26.45 15.86 -4.03
N PRO A 462 -25.81 15.75 -5.20
CA PRO A 462 -24.36 15.56 -5.30
C PRO A 462 -23.60 16.73 -4.66
N LEU A 463 -22.41 16.47 -4.15
CA LEU A 463 -21.49 17.48 -3.60
C LEU A 463 -21.17 18.55 -4.64
N ALA A 464 -21.08 19.81 -4.23
CA ALA A 464 -20.61 20.91 -5.07
C ALA A 464 -19.11 20.76 -5.38
N GLU A 465 -18.60 21.49 -6.38
CA GLU A 465 -17.19 21.42 -6.77
C GLU A 465 -16.23 21.80 -5.62
N GLU A 466 -16.59 22.82 -4.85
CA GLU A 466 -15.83 23.32 -3.69
C GLU A 466 -15.83 22.39 -2.46
N GLU A 467 -16.65 21.34 -2.50
CA GLU A 467 -16.79 20.31 -1.48
C GLU A 467 -16.03 19.03 -1.86
N ARG A 468 -15.23 19.04 -2.94
CA ARG A 468 -14.52 17.85 -3.45
C ARG A 468 -13.00 17.97 -3.28
N PRO A 469 -12.47 17.94 -2.03
CA PRO A 469 -11.04 17.96 -1.78
C PRO A 469 -10.36 16.71 -2.34
N TRP A 470 -9.19 16.87 -2.98
CA TRP A 470 -8.50 15.82 -3.71
C TRP A 470 -8.13 14.59 -2.85
N LEU A 471 -7.71 14.79 -1.59
CA LEU A 471 -7.26 13.71 -0.72
C LEU A 471 -8.40 12.94 -0.06
N LEU A 472 -9.61 13.52 0.04
CA LEU A 472 -10.74 12.89 0.74
C LEU A 472 -11.89 12.48 -0.21
N PHE A 473 -12.02 13.14 -1.35
CA PHE A 473 -13.08 12.88 -2.32
C PHE A 473 -12.68 11.78 -3.32
N TYR A 474 -13.29 10.60 -3.20
CA TYR A 474 -13.15 9.54 -4.20
C TYR A 474 -14.20 9.66 -5.31
N THR A 475 -15.47 9.59 -4.95
CA THR A 475 -16.62 9.73 -5.85
C THR A 475 -17.86 10.06 -5.02
N ASP A 476 -18.94 10.46 -5.69
CA ASP A 476 -20.24 10.71 -5.06
C ASP A 476 -21.40 9.97 -5.75
N VAL A 477 -22.59 10.17 -5.20
CA VAL A 477 -23.88 9.90 -5.84
C VAL A 477 -24.03 10.67 -7.15
N SER A 478 -24.73 10.07 -8.11
CA SER A 478 -25.06 10.68 -9.41
C SER A 478 -26.58 10.83 -9.54
N VAL A 479 -27.04 11.87 -10.24
CA VAL A 479 -28.47 12.11 -10.49
C VAL A 479 -29.14 10.85 -11.05
N GLY A 480 -30.28 10.48 -10.45
CA GLY A 480 -30.99 9.25 -10.74
C GLY A 480 -31.14 8.34 -9.51
N PRO A 481 -31.39 7.04 -9.73
CA PRO A 481 -31.62 6.10 -8.64
C PRO A 481 -30.34 5.87 -7.83
N ASP A 482 -30.50 5.50 -6.56
CA ASP A 482 -29.41 5.07 -5.70
C ASP A 482 -28.67 3.84 -6.27
N LEU A 483 -27.42 4.05 -6.66
CA LEU A 483 -26.51 3.02 -7.16
C LEU A 483 -25.52 2.51 -6.10
N TRP A 484 -25.44 3.17 -4.95
CA TRP A 484 -24.46 2.89 -3.90
C TRP A 484 -25.07 2.20 -2.67
N GLY A 485 -26.35 1.84 -2.71
CA GLY A 485 -27.02 1.09 -1.66
C GLY A 485 -27.25 1.92 -0.39
N LEU A 486 -27.43 3.23 -0.53
CA LEU A 486 -27.86 4.11 0.56
C LEU A 486 -29.24 3.73 1.08
N THR A 487 -30.17 3.35 0.19
CA THR A 487 -31.54 2.97 0.51
C THR A 487 -31.59 1.81 1.52
N PRO A 488 -30.96 0.64 1.25
CA PRO A 488 -30.90 -0.43 2.25
C PRO A 488 -30.00 -0.11 3.44
N TYR A 489 -28.96 0.71 3.29
CA TYR A 489 -28.05 1.06 4.39
C TYR A 489 -28.75 1.91 5.46
N TYR A 490 -29.54 2.90 5.04
CA TYR A 490 -30.27 3.83 5.94
C TYR A 490 -31.72 3.42 6.19
N SER A 491 -32.15 2.23 5.71
CA SER A 491 -33.51 1.73 5.89
C SER A 491 -34.59 2.71 5.40
N LYS A 492 -34.38 3.27 4.20
CA LYS A 492 -35.33 4.14 3.50
C LYS A 492 -36.19 3.36 2.52
N ASP A 493 -37.36 3.89 2.23
CA ASP A 493 -38.23 3.37 1.16
C ASP A 493 -37.68 3.78 -0.21
N SER A 494 -37.16 5.01 -0.31
CA SER A 494 -36.45 5.49 -1.50
C SER A 494 -35.41 6.56 -1.17
N VAL A 495 -34.32 6.57 -1.95
CA VAL A 495 -33.36 7.67 -2.00
C VAL A 495 -33.22 8.10 -3.46
N GLU A 496 -33.67 9.32 -3.78
CA GLU A 496 -33.55 9.90 -5.11
C GLU A 496 -32.44 10.97 -5.12
N VAL A 497 -31.57 10.91 -6.12
CA VAL A 497 -30.51 11.90 -6.29
C VAL A 497 -30.97 12.93 -7.30
N VAL A 498 -31.25 14.15 -6.83
CA VAL A 498 -31.73 15.27 -7.65
C VAL A 498 -30.60 16.23 -8.00
N SER A 499 -30.77 17.02 -9.07
CA SER A 499 -29.82 18.09 -9.40
C SER A 499 -29.84 19.15 -8.31
N GLY A 500 -28.67 19.60 -7.85
CA GLY A 500 -28.59 20.80 -7.01
C GLY A 500 -29.17 22.02 -7.75
N GLU A 501 -29.91 22.85 -7.03
CA GLU A 501 -30.26 24.19 -7.54
C GLU A 501 -28.96 25.00 -7.65
N ASN A 502 -28.64 25.46 -8.86
CA ASN A 502 -27.49 26.33 -9.11
C ASN A 502 -27.69 27.74 -8.53
#